data_AF-A0A8J6WFJ5-F1
#
_entry.id   AF-A0A8J6WFJ5-F1
#
_cell.length_a   1.000
_cell.length_b   1.000
_cell.length_c   1.000
_cell.angle_alpha   90.00
_cell.angle_beta   90.00
_cell.angle_gamma   90.00
#
_symmetry.space_group_name_H-M   'P 1'
#
loop_
_entity.id
_entity.type
_entity.pdbx_description
1 polymer ?
#
loop_
_entity_poly.entity_id
_entity_poly.type
_entity_poly.pdbx_seq_one_letter_code
_entity_poly.pdbx_strand_id
1 'polypeptide(L)'
;MPSPYSTDLRQRVLAAHQAGEGSQRELAQRFKVSSSFVRDLLRRYRESGDIHPKERGGGNQPKLSKVHLETVRQRLEQNNDLFLHELCEQLEVDCGVKVSVTTMHRAVQHLNLSVK
;
A
#
# COMPACT_ATOMS: atom_id res chain seq x y z
N MET A 1 -3.80 -14.54 0.34
CA MET A 1 -3.64 -14.11 1.75
C MET A 1 -5.01 -14.03 2.41
N PRO A 2 -5.17 -14.42 3.68
CA PRO A 2 -6.47 -14.37 4.38
C PRO A 2 -7.01 -12.94 4.43
N SER A 3 -8.32 -12.75 4.33
CA SER A 3 -9.02 -11.44 4.44
C SER A 3 -9.04 -10.96 5.89
N PRO A 4 -9.01 -9.65 6.19
CA PRO A 4 -9.10 -9.20 7.57
C PRO A 4 -10.55 -9.38 8.03
N TYR A 5 -10.74 -9.60 9.33
CA TYR A 5 -12.09 -9.51 9.91
C TYR A 5 -12.70 -8.14 9.65
N SER A 6 -14.02 -8.13 9.38
CA SER A 6 -14.80 -6.94 9.10
C SER A 6 -14.69 -5.91 10.23
N THR A 7 -14.84 -4.64 9.88
CA THR A 7 -14.85 -3.54 10.87
C THR A 7 -15.99 -3.70 11.87
N ASP A 8 -17.15 -4.19 11.43
CA ASP A 8 -18.29 -4.50 12.30
C ASP A 8 -17.91 -5.48 13.43
N LEU A 9 -17.26 -6.60 13.08
CA LEU A 9 -16.86 -7.60 14.07
C LEU A 9 -15.89 -7.00 15.10
N ARG A 10 -14.95 -6.19 14.62
CA ARG A 10 -13.97 -5.50 15.48
C ARG A 10 -14.64 -4.51 16.42
N GLN A 11 -15.59 -3.72 15.91
CA GLN A 11 -16.35 -2.76 16.71
C GLN A 11 -17.17 -3.47 17.79
N ARG A 12 -17.82 -4.58 17.47
CA ARG A 12 -18.61 -5.37 18.44
C ARG A 12 -17.74 -6.00 19.52
N VAL A 13 -16.57 -6.52 19.17
CA VAL A 13 -15.60 -7.06 20.14
C VAL A 13 -15.09 -5.96 21.07
N LEU A 14 -14.79 -4.78 20.52
CA LEU A 14 -14.32 -3.64 21.31
C LEU A 14 -15.41 -3.14 22.27
N ALA A 15 -16.64 -2.97 21.78
CA ALA A 15 -17.77 -2.53 22.59
C ALA A 15 -18.03 -3.49 23.76
N ALA A 16 -18.00 -4.81 23.50
CA ALA A 16 -18.17 -5.82 24.54
C ALA A 16 -17.03 -5.80 25.58
N HIS A 17 -15.80 -5.49 25.15
CA HIS A 17 -14.69 -5.32 26.09
C HIS A 17 -14.86 -4.05 26.95
N GLN A 18 -15.29 -2.94 26.35
CA GLN A 18 -15.54 -1.69 27.07
C GLN A 18 -16.71 -1.78 28.05
N ALA A 19 -17.73 -2.56 27.70
CA ALA A 19 -18.86 -2.86 28.58
C ALA A 19 -18.53 -3.86 29.70
N GLY A 20 -17.31 -4.38 29.77
CA GLY A 20 -16.89 -5.31 30.82
C GLY A 20 -17.56 -6.68 30.74
N GLU A 21 -18.05 -7.08 29.55
CA GLU A 21 -18.82 -8.31 29.35
C GLU A 21 -18.00 -9.61 29.50
N GLY A 22 -16.70 -9.50 29.80
CA GLY A 22 -15.83 -10.63 30.12
C GLY A 22 -14.35 -10.39 29.80
N SER A 23 -13.56 -11.42 30.11
CA SER A 23 -12.14 -11.51 29.76
C SER A 23 -11.93 -11.65 28.24
N GLN A 24 -10.72 -11.37 27.78
CA GLN A 24 -10.36 -11.53 26.36
C GLN A 24 -10.63 -12.94 25.81
N ARG A 25 -10.51 -13.97 26.66
CA ARG A 25 -10.79 -15.37 26.28
C ARG A 25 -12.28 -15.62 26.09
N GLU A 26 -13.12 -15.09 26.98
CA GLU A 26 -14.57 -15.22 26.88
C GLU A 26 -15.12 -14.48 25.66
N LEU A 27 -14.60 -13.27 25.40
CA LEU A 27 -14.93 -12.52 24.18
C LEU A 27 -14.53 -13.30 22.92
N ALA A 28 -13.34 -13.91 22.90
CA ALA A 28 -12.89 -14.71 21.76
C ALA A 28 -13.84 -15.89 21.48
N GLN A 29 -14.27 -16.61 22.53
CA GLN A 29 -15.23 -17.70 22.40
C GLN A 29 -16.60 -17.21 21.91
N ARG A 30 -17.13 -16.14 22.50
CA ARG A 30 -18.43 -15.56 22.13
C ARG A 30 -18.49 -15.13 20.66
N PHE A 31 -17.44 -14.45 20.20
CA PHE A 31 -17.36 -13.95 18.83
C PHE A 31 -16.79 -14.98 17.85
N LYS A 32 -16.48 -16.21 18.30
CA LYS A 32 -15.90 -17.31 17.50
C LYS A 32 -14.63 -16.88 16.74
N VAL A 33 -13.78 -16.11 17.41
CA VAL A 33 -12.49 -15.61 16.89
C VAL A 33 -11.34 -16.11 17.75
N SER A 34 -10.11 -15.96 17.25
CA SER A 34 -8.94 -16.32 18.04
C SER A 34 -8.71 -15.34 19.20
N SER A 35 -8.16 -15.84 20.30
CA SER A 35 -7.74 -15.00 21.43
C SER A 35 -6.65 -13.99 21.03
N SER A 36 -5.77 -14.37 20.09
CA SER A 36 -4.78 -13.48 19.50
C SER A 36 -5.43 -12.29 18.80
N PHE A 37 -6.50 -12.50 18.04
CA PHE A 37 -7.21 -11.41 17.36
C PHE A 37 -7.78 -10.39 18.35
N VAL A 38 -8.43 -10.86 19.42
CA VAL A 38 -8.99 -9.97 20.45
C VAL A 38 -7.88 -9.16 21.13
N ARG A 39 -6.80 -9.84 21.55
CA ARG A 39 -5.64 -9.18 22.17
C ARG A 39 -5.03 -8.12 21.25
N ASP A 40 -4.78 -8.47 19.98
CA ASP A 40 -4.10 -7.59 19.03
C ASP A 40 -5.00 -6.41 18.63
N LEU A 41 -6.31 -6.61 18.55
CA LEU A 41 -7.30 -5.55 18.34
C LEU A 41 -7.30 -4.56 19.50
N LEU A 42 -7.37 -5.05 20.75
CA LEU A 42 -7.36 -4.20 21.93
C LEU A 42 -6.04 -3.45 22.10
N ARG A 43 -4.92 -4.11 21.80
CA ARG A 43 -3.61 -3.47 21.79
C ARG A 43 -3.59 -2.30 20.80
N ARG A 44 -4.02 -2.52 19.56
CA ARG A 44 -4.06 -1.46 18.54
C ARG A 44 -4.97 -0.31 18.96
N TYR A 45 -6.15 -0.62 19.51
CA TYR A 45 -7.05 0.41 19.99
C TYR A 45 -6.42 1.28 21.09
N ARG A 46 -5.63 0.69 22.00
CA ARG A 46 -4.89 1.45 23.02
C ARG A 46 -3.75 2.29 22.44
N GLU A 47 -3.05 1.79 21.43
CA GLU A 47 -1.90 2.46 20.83
C GLU A 47 -2.31 3.60 19.88
N SER A 48 -3.36 3.43 19.09
CA SER A 48 -3.72 4.36 18.01
C SER A 48 -5.18 4.84 18.02
N GLY A 49 -6.04 4.31 18.91
CA GLY A 49 -7.48 4.59 18.91
C GLY A 49 -8.24 4.00 17.71
N ASP A 50 -7.54 3.25 16.84
CA ASP A 50 -8.07 2.79 15.56
C ASP A 50 -8.45 1.31 15.62
N ILE A 51 -9.61 1.00 15.04
CA ILE A 51 -10.16 -0.36 14.92
C ILE A 51 -10.05 -0.91 13.50
N HIS A 52 -9.77 -0.08 12.49
CA HIS A 52 -9.71 -0.51 11.10
C HIS A 52 -8.58 -1.51 10.88
N PRO A 53 -8.67 -2.45 9.92
CA PRO A 53 -7.51 -3.22 9.50
C PRO A 53 -6.39 -2.28 9.00
N LYS A 54 -5.13 -2.70 9.12
CA LYS A 54 -4.04 -1.96 8.47
C LYS A 54 -4.31 -1.99 6.96
N GLU A 55 -4.10 -0.86 6.30
CA GLU A 55 -4.20 -0.79 4.85
C GLU A 55 -3.32 -1.88 4.23
N ARG A 56 -3.92 -2.70 3.39
CA ARG A 56 -3.20 -3.74 2.65
C ARG A 56 -2.61 -3.09 1.43
N GLY A 57 -1.34 -2.71 1.51
CA GLY A 57 -0.70 -2.00 0.41
C GLY A 57 0.41 -1.11 0.92
N GLY A 58 1.22 -0.62 0.00
CA GLY A 58 2.57 -0.15 0.30
C GLY A 58 3.59 -1.21 -0.11
N GLY A 59 3.51 -1.65 -1.36
CA GLY A 59 4.69 -2.20 -2.01
C GLY A 59 5.83 -1.18 -1.91
N ASN A 60 7.06 -1.63 -2.14
CA ASN A 60 8.24 -0.78 -2.09
C ASN A 60 7.97 0.54 -2.82
N GLN A 61 8.28 1.68 -2.20
CA GLN A 61 8.06 2.98 -2.83
C GLN A 61 8.71 2.95 -4.22
N PRO A 62 8.00 3.38 -5.28
CA PRO A 62 8.57 3.36 -6.62
C PRO A 62 9.86 4.19 -6.60
N LYS A 63 10.95 3.62 -7.14
CA LYS A 63 12.24 4.33 -7.28
C LYS A 63 12.09 5.64 -8.06
N LEU A 64 11.06 5.73 -8.89
CA LEU A 64 10.70 6.92 -9.64
C LEU A 64 9.72 7.77 -8.82
N SER A 65 10.21 8.92 -8.37
CA SER A 65 9.39 9.99 -7.81
C SER A 65 8.45 10.59 -8.88
N LYS A 66 7.43 11.32 -8.43
CA LYS A 66 6.50 12.02 -9.34
C LYS A 66 7.23 12.96 -10.30
N VAL A 67 8.30 13.62 -9.84
CA VAL A 67 9.12 14.53 -10.65
C VAL A 67 9.77 13.79 -11.83
N HIS A 68 10.35 12.61 -11.57
CA HIS A 68 10.96 11.81 -12.64
C HIS A 68 9.93 11.33 -13.66
N LEU A 69 8.71 11.01 -13.21
CA LEU A 69 7.61 10.62 -14.10
C LEU A 69 7.14 11.79 -14.99
N GLU A 70 7.12 13.01 -14.46
CA GLU A 70 6.77 14.20 -15.26
C GLU A 70 7.83 14.52 -16.31
N THR A 71 9.12 14.38 -15.99
CA THR A 71 10.20 14.52 -16.98
C THR A 71 10.03 13.50 -18.12
N VAL A 72 9.79 12.23 -17.78
CA VAL A 72 9.55 11.18 -18.80
C VAL A 72 8.34 11.51 -19.67
N ARG A 73 7.25 12.01 -19.06
CA ARG A 73 6.04 12.40 -19.80
C ARG A 73 6.32 13.54 -20.77
N GLN A 74 6.96 14.63 -20.33
CA GLN A 74 7.26 15.77 -21.20
C GLN A 74 8.13 15.35 -22.38
N ARG A 75 9.08 14.44 -22.17
CA ARG A 75 9.94 13.92 -23.23
C ARG A 75 9.19 13.05 -24.23
N LEU A 76 8.26 12.21 -23.76
CA LEU A 76 7.41 11.43 -24.65
C LEU A 76 6.45 12.29 -25.46
N GLU A 77 5.90 13.35 -24.86
CA GLU A 77 5.07 14.33 -25.57
C GLU A 77 5.88 15.11 -26.62
N GLN A 78 7.19 15.34 -26.39
CA GLN A 78 8.09 15.99 -27.35
C GLN A 78 8.61 15.04 -28.44
N ASN A 79 8.89 13.78 -28.09
CA ASN A 79 9.50 12.78 -28.96
C ASN A 79 8.86 11.41 -28.73
N ASN A 80 7.82 11.12 -29.51
CA ASN A 80 7.02 9.90 -29.39
C ASN A 80 7.69 8.63 -29.96
N ASP A 81 8.90 8.73 -30.50
CA ASP A 81 9.65 7.62 -31.11
C ASP A 81 10.83 7.12 -30.25
N LEU A 82 10.95 7.57 -28.99
CA LEU A 82 12.03 7.15 -28.09
C LEU A 82 11.82 5.72 -27.60
N PHE A 83 12.90 4.93 -27.66
CA PHE A 83 12.93 3.59 -27.08
C PHE A 83 13.09 3.64 -25.55
N LEU A 84 12.61 2.61 -24.86
CA LEU A 84 12.67 2.52 -23.39
C LEU A 84 14.09 2.63 -22.80
N HIS A 85 15.12 2.18 -23.52
CA HIS A 85 16.50 2.26 -23.05
C HIS A 85 17.05 3.69 -23.10
N GLU A 86 16.68 4.45 -24.13
CA GLU A 86 17.04 5.87 -24.27
C GLU A 86 16.39 6.69 -23.15
N LEU A 87 15.15 6.38 -22.79
CA LEU A 87 14.50 6.99 -21.63
C LEU A 87 15.23 6.68 -20.32
N CYS A 88 15.77 5.47 -20.15
CA CYS A 88 16.57 5.14 -18.96
C CYS A 88 17.86 5.95 -18.89
N GLU A 89 18.59 6.06 -20.01
CA GLU A 89 19.83 6.82 -20.09
C GLU A 89 19.58 8.32 -19.86
N GLN A 90 18.54 8.88 -20.47
CA GLN A 90 18.17 10.28 -20.26
C GLN A 90 17.75 10.56 -18.83
N LEU A 91 17.04 9.64 -18.17
CA LEU A 91 16.67 9.80 -16.77
C LEU A 91 17.90 9.74 -15.85
N GLU A 92 18.90 8.93 -16.19
CA GLU A 92 20.20 8.91 -15.52
C GLU A 92 20.95 10.25 -15.70
N VAL A 93 20.90 10.85 -16.88
CA VAL A 93 21.52 12.17 -17.17
C VAL A 93 20.80 13.33 -16.47
N ASP A 94 19.47 13.41 -16.61
CA ASP A 94 18.68 14.55 -16.12
C ASP A 94 18.47 14.52 -14.60
N CYS A 95 18.33 13.32 -14.03
CA CYS A 95 17.93 13.14 -12.63
C CYS A 95 18.96 12.39 -11.78
N GLY A 96 20.01 11.82 -12.37
CA GLY A 96 20.99 11.00 -11.66
C GLY A 96 20.44 9.66 -11.16
N VAL A 97 19.26 9.24 -11.60
CA VAL A 97 18.58 8.03 -11.12
C VAL A 97 18.67 6.93 -12.16
N LYS A 98 19.45 5.89 -11.85
CA LYS A 98 19.56 4.70 -12.69
C LYS A 98 18.38 3.75 -12.48
N VAL A 99 17.57 3.53 -13.52
CA VAL A 99 16.46 2.59 -13.52
C VAL A 99 16.61 1.52 -14.62
N SER A 100 16.10 0.32 -14.35
CA SER A 100 16.06 -0.74 -15.36
C SER A 100 14.98 -0.44 -16.40
N VAL A 101 15.16 -0.98 -17.62
CA VAL A 101 14.16 -0.94 -18.69
C VAL A 101 12.79 -1.45 -18.21
N THR A 102 12.76 -2.49 -17.38
CA THR A 102 11.53 -3.02 -16.77
C THR A 102 10.85 -2.04 -15.80
N THR A 103 11.63 -1.23 -15.07
CA THR A 103 11.10 -0.18 -14.19
C THR A 103 10.54 0.96 -15.01
N MET A 104 11.25 1.35 -16.09
CA MET A 104 10.79 2.36 -17.03
C MET A 104 9.50 1.94 -17.75
N HIS A 105 9.42 0.70 -18.23
CA HIS A 105 8.21 0.16 -18.86
C HIS A 105 7.01 0.21 -17.91
N ARG A 106 7.19 -0.19 -16.64
CA ARG A 106 6.12 -0.09 -15.62
C ARG A 106 5.71 1.36 -15.35
N ALA A 107 6.66 2.28 -15.36
CA ALA A 107 6.39 3.71 -15.18
C ALA A 107 5.59 4.30 -16.34
N VAL A 108 5.97 3.97 -17.58
CA VAL A 108 5.26 4.40 -18.80
C VAL A 108 3.84 3.83 -18.85
N GLN A 109 3.67 2.54 -18.51
CA GLN A 109 2.36 1.90 -18.35
C GLN A 109 1.50 2.59 -17.28
N HIS A 110 2.10 2.94 -16.13
CA HIS A 110 1.39 3.66 -15.06
C HIS A 110 0.97 5.08 -15.48
N LEU A 111 1.69 5.69 -16.44
CA LEU A 111 1.34 6.98 -17.03
C LEU A 111 0.33 6.87 -18.19
N ASN A 112 -0.10 5.66 -18.56
CA ASN A 112 -0.93 5.37 -19.75
C ASN A 112 -0.33 5.93 -21.06
N LEU A 113 1.00 6.00 -21.16
CA LEU A 113 1.69 6.46 -22.36
C LEU A 113 2.13 5.24 -23.19
N SER A 114 2.10 5.38 -24.52
CA SER A 114 2.58 4.36 -25.45
C SER A 114 3.97 4.72 -25.95
N VAL A 115 4.89 3.77 -25.86
CA VAL A 115 6.25 3.85 -26.44
C VAL A 115 6.42 2.73 -27.46
N LYS A 116 7.32 2.93 -28.43
CA LYS A 116 7.72 1.90 -29.38
C LYS A 116 8.77 0.95 -28.81
#